data_AF-A0A378FV07-F1
#
_entry.id   AF-A0A378FV07-F1
#
_cell.length_a   1.000
_cell.length_b   1.000
_cell.length_c   1.000
_cell.angle_alpha   90.00
_cell.angle_beta   90.00
_cell.angle_gamma   90.00
#
_symmetry.space_group_name_H-M   'P 1'
#
loop_
_entity.id
_entity.type
_entity.pdbx_description
1 polymer ?
#
loop_
_entity_poly.entity_id
_entity_poly.type
_entity_poly.pdbx_seq_one_letter_code
_entity_poly.pdbx_strand_id
1 'polypeptide(L)'
;MLIISPRIDLDGERWFSPMEGLRLLVASSENPQYRSRNALVRRHIDKMDAGYKVGTTEFDLASVGDIDSVDDLLIDNVARYLLKGWEGVGELVDGKEVAIDYTPGTRRGPC
;
A
#
# COMPACT_ATOMS: atom_id res chain seq x y z
N MET A 1 30.91 -21.83 19.54
CA MET A 1 30.84 -20.48 18.95
C MET A 1 29.83 -20.53 17.82
N LEU A 2 28.63 -20.00 18.04
CA LEU A 2 27.59 -19.95 17.01
C LEU A 2 27.86 -18.72 16.15
N ILE A 3 28.20 -18.95 14.87
CA ILE A 3 28.23 -17.87 13.88
C ILE A 3 26.78 -17.58 13.54
N ILE A 4 26.24 -16.51 14.11
CA ILE A 4 24.94 -15.98 13.71
C ILE A 4 25.18 -15.26 12.39
N SER A 5 24.92 -15.92 11.26
CA SER A 5 24.88 -15.25 9.96
C SER A 5 23.84 -14.15 10.05
N PRO A 6 24.18 -12.87 9.80
CA PRO A 6 23.18 -11.83 9.72
C PRO A 6 22.22 -12.22 8.60
N ARG A 7 20.94 -12.43 8.93
CA ARG A 7 19.89 -12.59 7.92
C ARG A 7 19.90 -11.29 7.12
N ILE A 8 20.36 -11.36 5.87
CA ILE A 8 20.30 -10.22 4.97
C ILE A 8 18.83 -9.91 4.77
N ASP A 9 18.43 -8.73 5.22
CA ASP A 9 17.11 -8.17 5.00
C ASP A 9 17.05 -7.65 3.55
N LEU A 10 16.64 -8.53 2.63
CA LEU A 10 16.56 -8.24 1.21
C LEU A 10 15.43 -7.27 0.86
N ASP A 11 14.41 -7.19 1.70
CA ASP A 11 13.20 -6.40 1.48
C ASP A 11 13.20 -5.10 2.30
N GLY A 12 14.17 -4.91 3.20
CA GLY A 12 14.29 -3.74 4.06
C GLY A 12 13.13 -3.64 5.06
N GLU A 13 12.70 -4.78 5.61
CA GLU A 13 11.56 -4.85 6.51
C GLU A 13 11.89 -4.28 7.90
N ARG A 14 11.07 -3.33 8.34
CA ARG A 14 11.25 -2.68 9.64
C ARG A 14 9.92 -2.48 10.34
N TRP A 15 9.91 -2.77 11.64
CA TRP A 15 8.84 -2.36 12.53
C TRP A 15 8.95 -0.86 12.82
N PHE A 16 7.83 -0.15 12.66
CA PHE A 16 7.70 1.26 13.01
C PHE A 16 6.43 1.49 13.84
N SER A 17 6.51 2.42 14.79
CA SER A 17 5.41 2.76 15.69
C SER A 17 4.99 4.21 15.44
N PRO A 18 3.93 4.47 14.67
CA PRO A 18 3.46 5.85 14.42
C PRO A 18 2.88 6.51 15.67
N MET A 19 2.32 5.71 16.58
CA MET A 19 1.66 6.18 17.79
C MET A 19 1.71 5.10 18.88
N GLU A 20 1.43 5.50 20.12
CA GLU A 20 1.35 4.56 21.24
C GLU A 20 0.26 3.50 20.97
N GLY A 21 0.60 2.24 21.22
CA GLY A 21 -0.31 1.11 20.98
C GLY A 21 -0.32 0.56 19.56
N LEU A 22 0.22 1.25 18.55
CA LEU A 22 0.25 0.80 17.15
C LEU A 22 1.66 0.47 16.69
N ARG A 23 1.86 -0.73 16.14
CA ARG A 23 3.09 -1.13 15.43
C ARG A 23 2.77 -1.65 14.05
N LEU A 24 3.54 -1.23 13.06
CA LEU A 24 3.38 -1.65 11.67
C LEU A 24 4.71 -2.22 11.16
N LEU A 25 4.65 -3.38 10.51
CA LEU A 25 5.79 -3.96 9.79
C LEU A 25 5.71 -3.49 8.35
N VAL A 26 6.69 -2.71 7.95
CA VAL A 26 6.77 -2.12 6.61
C VAL A 26 8.00 -2.61 5.86
N ALA A 27 7.85 -2.94 4.59
CA ALA A 27 8.96 -3.21 3.68
C ALA A 27 9.42 -1.92 2.97
N SER A 28 10.63 -1.96 2.44
CA SER A 28 11.22 -0.84 1.73
C SER A 28 10.53 -0.55 0.40
N SER A 29 10.50 0.72 0.01
CA SER A 29 10.14 1.14 -1.36
C SER A 29 11.07 0.57 -2.42
N GLU A 30 12.28 0.14 -2.03
CA GLU A 30 13.22 -0.53 -2.93
C GLU A 30 12.91 -2.02 -3.15
N ASN A 31 11.88 -2.55 -2.48
CA ASN A 31 11.41 -3.91 -2.69
C ASN A 31 11.18 -4.16 -4.20
N PRO A 32 11.84 -5.15 -4.81
CA PRO A 32 11.76 -5.39 -6.26
C PRO A 32 10.33 -5.61 -6.77
N GLN A 33 9.48 -6.27 -5.98
CA GLN A 33 8.10 -6.55 -6.35
C GLN A 33 7.26 -5.28 -6.34
N TYR A 34 7.41 -4.45 -5.30
CA TYR A 34 6.77 -3.14 -5.23
C TYR A 34 7.21 -2.23 -6.39
N ARG A 35 8.53 -2.11 -6.63
CA ARG A 35 9.05 -1.26 -7.71
C ARG A 35 8.53 -1.66 -9.09
N SER A 36 8.53 -2.97 -9.38
CA SER A 36 8.04 -3.49 -10.65
C SER A 36 6.56 -3.17 -10.84
N ARG A 37 5.71 -3.45 -9.84
CA ARG A 37 4.27 -3.19 -9.92
C ARG A 37 3.96 -1.69 -9.94
N ASN A 38 4.65 -0.89 -9.13
CA ASN A 38 4.50 0.56 -9.09
C ASN A 38 4.82 1.20 -10.45
N ALA A 39 5.85 0.71 -11.16
CA ALA A 39 6.17 1.18 -12.50
C ALA A 39 5.03 0.90 -13.50
N LEU A 40 4.35 -0.24 -13.37
CA LEU A 40 3.19 -0.56 -14.22
C LEU A 40 1.99 0.34 -13.91
N VAL A 41 1.69 0.55 -12.62
CA VAL A 41 0.60 1.45 -12.20
C VAL A 41 0.86 2.87 -12.69
N ARG A 42 2.08 3.40 -12.51
CA ARG A 42 2.45 4.74 -13.00
C ARG A 42 2.32 4.87 -14.51
N ARG A 43 2.80 3.89 -15.28
CA ARG A 43 2.62 3.90 -16.76
C ARG A 43 1.16 3.89 -17.18
N HIS A 44 0.29 3.24 -16.41
CA HIS A 44 -1.14 3.24 -16.67
C HIS A 44 -1.73 4.63 -16.42
N ILE A 45 -1.36 5.28 -15.32
CA ILE A 45 -1.74 6.65 -14.99
C ILE A 45 -1.26 7.61 -16.08
N ASP A 46 0.01 7.55 -16.46
CA ASP A 46 0.60 8.41 -17.50
C ASP A 46 -0.18 8.31 -18.83
N LYS A 47 -0.64 7.09 -19.18
CA LYS A 47 -1.44 6.86 -20.38
C LYS A 47 -2.84 7.47 -20.27
N MET A 48 -3.46 7.42 -19.10
CA MET A 48 -4.76 8.05 -18.85
C MET A 48 -4.64 9.57 -18.86
N ASP A 49 -3.63 10.12 -18.18
CA ASP A 49 -3.35 11.56 -18.14
C ASP A 49 -3.13 12.13 -19.55
N ALA A 50 -2.38 11.39 -20.39
CA ALA A 50 -2.21 11.74 -21.80
C ALA A 50 -3.53 11.70 -22.59
N GLY A 51 -4.42 10.76 -22.29
CA GLY A 51 -5.75 10.66 -22.90
C GLY A 51 -6.66 11.84 -22.55
N TYR A 52 -6.63 12.29 -21.29
CA TYR A 52 -7.36 13.47 -20.82
C TYR A 52 -6.64 14.79 -21.13
N LYS A 53 -5.41 14.73 -21.68
CA LYS A 53 -4.56 15.90 -21.97
C LYS A 53 -4.29 16.75 -20.72
N VAL A 54 -4.15 16.09 -19.56
CA VAL A 54 -3.81 16.72 -18.28
C VAL A 54 -2.56 17.60 -18.44
N GLY A 55 -2.59 18.80 -17.87
CA GLY A 55 -1.47 19.76 -17.97
C GLY A 55 -1.43 20.57 -19.27
N THR A 56 -2.42 20.41 -20.14
CA THR A 56 -2.62 21.27 -21.33
C THR A 56 -3.86 22.16 -21.19
N THR A 57 -4.03 23.11 -22.11
CA THR A 57 -5.23 23.96 -22.19
C THR A 57 -6.49 23.21 -22.63
N GLU A 58 -6.34 21.98 -23.13
CA GLU A 58 -7.43 21.12 -23.61
C GLU A 58 -7.93 20.15 -22.53
N PHE A 59 -7.38 20.21 -21.32
CA PHE A 59 -7.84 19.44 -20.18
C PHE A 59 -9.22 19.93 -19.72
N ASP A 60 -10.18 19.03 -19.62
CA ASP A 60 -11.52 19.31 -19.09
C ASP A 60 -11.84 18.39 -17.92
N LEU A 61 -12.02 18.99 -16.74
CA LEU A 61 -12.34 18.27 -15.51
C LEU A 61 -13.71 17.57 -15.59
N ALA A 62 -14.67 18.08 -16.38
CA ALA A 62 -15.96 17.44 -16.56
C ALA A 62 -15.90 16.16 -17.41
N SER A 63 -14.83 15.99 -18.19
CA SER A 63 -14.56 14.77 -18.98
C SER A 63 -13.95 13.65 -18.15
N VAL A 64 -13.44 13.98 -16.97
CA VAL A 64 -12.93 13.05 -15.98
C VAL A 64 -14.14 12.50 -15.23
N GLY A 65 -14.47 11.22 -15.44
CA GLY A 65 -15.51 10.53 -14.65
C GLY A 65 -15.09 10.40 -13.17
N ASP A 66 -15.90 9.72 -12.36
CA ASP A 66 -15.50 9.34 -11.00
C ASP A 66 -14.31 8.36 -11.09
N ILE A 67 -13.08 8.88 -11.21
CA ILE A 67 -11.86 8.08 -11.25
C ILE A 67 -11.53 7.69 -9.81
N ASP A 68 -12.23 6.68 -9.30
CA ASP A 68 -11.88 5.99 -8.04
C ASP A 68 -10.80 4.90 -8.26
N SER A 69 -10.49 4.53 -9.51
CA SER A 69 -9.65 3.34 -9.75
C SER A 69 -8.14 3.54 -9.59
N VAL A 70 -7.61 4.77 -9.70
CA VAL A 70 -6.16 5.00 -9.66
C VAL A 70 -5.61 4.93 -8.26
N ASP A 71 -6.28 5.60 -7.33
CA ASP A 71 -5.92 5.58 -5.92
C ASP A 71 -6.05 4.18 -5.35
N ASP A 72 -7.10 3.45 -5.74
CA ASP A 72 -7.26 2.03 -5.40
C ASP A 72 -6.11 1.15 -5.90
N LEU A 73 -5.60 1.39 -7.11
CA LEU A 73 -4.45 0.65 -7.65
C LEU A 73 -3.16 0.97 -6.88
N LEU A 74 -2.97 2.21 -6.46
CA LEU A 74 -1.81 2.62 -5.66
C LEU A 74 -1.92 2.06 -4.23
N ILE A 75 -3.10 2.13 -3.63
CA ILE A 75 -3.40 1.60 -2.30
C ILE A 75 -3.24 0.08 -2.28
N ASP A 76 -3.78 -0.67 -3.26
CA ASP A 76 -3.56 -2.13 -3.35
C ASP A 76 -2.06 -2.43 -3.50
N ASN A 77 -1.32 -1.67 -4.30
CA ASN A 77 0.11 -1.91 -4.47
C ASN A 77 0.90 -1.71 -3.16
N VAL A 78 0.63 -0.63 -2.42
CA VAL A 78 1.25 -0.36 -1.12
C VAL A 78 0.84 -1.42 -0.09
N ALA A 79 -0.46 -1.70 0.01
CA ALA A 79 -0.97 -2.70 0.93
C ALA A 79 -0.39 -4.09 0.60
N ARG A 80 -0.24 -4.44 -0.67
CA ARG A 80 0.27 -5.74 -1.13
C ARG A 80 1.73 -5.97 -0.79
N TYR A 81 2.58 -4.98 -1.04
CA TYR A 81 4.03 -5.18 -1.03
C TYR A 81 4.76 -4.44 0.09
N LEU A 82 4.22 -3.32 0.59
CA LEU A 82 4.88 -2.51 1.61
C LEU A 82 4.36 -2.79 3.02
N LEU A 83 3.05 -2.96 3.21
CA LEU A 83 2.53 -3.38 4.50
C LEU A 83 2.69 -4.90 4.63
N LYS A 84 3.38 -5.35 5.68
CA LYS A 84 3.69 -6.77 5.93
C LYS A 84 3.14 -7.32 7.23
N GLY A 85 2.74 -6.43 8.15
CA GLY A 85 2.23 -6.79 9.47
C GLY A 85 1.70 -5.57 10.21
N TRP A 86 0.85 -5.82 11.21
CA TRP A 86 0.46 -4.81 12.20
C TRP A 86 0.26 -5.45 13.57
N GLU A 87 0.29 -4.62 14.61
CA GLU A 87 -0.14 -4.91 15.97
C GLU A 87 -0.88 -3.69 16.52
N GLY A 88 -1.88 -3.92 17.37
CA GLY A 88 -2.69 -2.84 17.93
C GLY A 88 -3.77 -2.29 16.99
N VAL A 89 -4.06 -3.02 15.91
CA VAL A 89 -5.22 -2.77 15.06
C VAL A 89 -6.38 -3.62 15.58
N GLY A 90 -7.54 -2.99 15.73
CA GLY A 90 -8.77 -3.65 16.14
C GLY A 90 -9.98 -3.09 15.40
N GLU A 91 -11.06 -3.84 15.42
CA GLU A 91 -12.36 -3.44 14.88
C GLU A 91 -13.42 -3.42 15.97
N LEU A 92 -14.48 -2.67 15.71
CA LEU A 92 -15.68 -2.67 16.55
C LEU A 92 -16.68 -3.66 15.95
N VAL A 93 -16.82 -4.83 16.59
CA VAL A 93 -17.85 -5.82 16.26
C VAL A 93 -18.88 -5.81 17.38
N ASP A 94 -20.12 -5.47 17.05
CA ASP A 94 -21.23 -5.36 18.00
C ASP A 94 -20.92 -4.50 19.25
N GLY A 95 -20.18 -3.41 19.03
CA GLY A 95 -19.79 -2.46 20.09
C GLY A 95 -18.69 -2.95 21.02
N LYS A 96 -18.01 -4.06 20.70
CA LYS A 96 -16.82 -4.54 21.41
C LYS A 96 -15.57 -4.37 20.56
N GLU A 97 -14.50 -3.89 21.18
CA GLU A 97 -13.19 -3.82 20.56
C GLU A 97 -12.58 -5.22 20.48
N VAL A 98 -12.34 -5.67 19.24
CA VAL A 98 -11.71 -6.96 18.95
C VAL A 98 -10.40 -6.70 18.22
N ALA A 99 -9.30 -7.25 18.74
CA ALA A 99 -8.01 -7.16 18.07
C ALA A 99 -8.04 -7.97 16.75
N ILE A 100 -7.54 -7.37 15.67
CA ILE A 100 -7.45 -8.01 14.37
C ILE A 100 -6.02 -8.46 14.14
N ASP A 101 -5.83 -9.77 13.99
CA ASP A 101 -4.56 -10.30 13.53
C ASP A 101 -4.32 -9.92 12.08
N TYR A 102 -3.07 -9.62 11.79
CA TYR A 102 -2.67 -9.30 10.43
C TYR A 102 -2.84 -10.52 9.52
N THR A 103 -3.67 -10.38 8.48
CA THR A 103 -3.69 -11.32 7.36
C THR A 103 -3.49 -10.57 6.05
N PRO A 104 -2.80 -11.14 5.05
CA PRO A 104 -2.70 -10.51 3.74
C PRO A 104 -4.05 -10.25 3.05
N GLY A 105 -5.12 -10.97 3.45
CA GLY A 105 -6.47 -10.83 2.93
C GLY A 105 -7.31 -9.72 3.57
N THR A 106 -7.07 -9.37 4.84
CA THR A 106 -7.78 -8.26 5.53
C THR A 106 -7.41 -6.88 5.01
N ARG A 107 -6.48 -6.80 4.05
CA ARG A 107 -6.10 -5.57 3.33
C ARG A 107 -7.19 -5.07 2.37
N ARG A 108 -8.12 -5.93 1.96
CA ARG A 108 -9.32 -5.54 1.24
C ARG A 108 -10.38 -5.21 2.28
N GLY A 109 -10.66 -3.92 2.50
CA GLY A 109 -11.90 -3.52 3.16
C GLY A 109 -13.12 -4.13 2.42
N PRO A 110 -14.30 -4.16 3.04
CA PRO A 110 -15.50 -4.65 2.36
C PRO A 110 -15.73 -3.78 1.11
N CYS A 111 -15.67 -4.43 -0.06
CA CYS A 111 -16.14 -3.84 -1.31
C CYS A 111 -17.64 -3.59 -1.26
#